data_AF-A0A6P5K1H7-F1
#
_entry.id   AF-A0A6P5K1H7-F1
#
_cell.length_a   1.000
_cell.length_b   1.000
_cell.length_c   1.000
_cell.angle_alpha   90.00
_cell.angle_beta   90.00
_cell.angle_gamma   90.00
#
_symmetry.space_group_name_H-M   'P 1'
#
loop_
_entity.id
_entity.type
_entity.pdbx_description
1 polymer ?
#
loop_
_entity_poly.entity_id
_entity_poly.type
_entity_poly.pdbx_seq_one_letter_code
_entity_poly.pdbx_strand_id
1 'polypeptide(L)'
;MLPNLKELLQSADDKDKRAWNLTLSSWRVQIAFYLCVTSAQQSAWHIYVKIQELMGISGTSVPAPDFLFEIVYSGRVDAKFYETKGERDLIYAFHGSRLENFHSILHNGLHCHLNKTSLFGEGTYLTSDLSLALLYSPHGMGWQHSLLGPILSCVALCEIIDHPDVKCQTKKKDSEEIDRKRARAKHSEGGDVPPKYFVVTNNQLLRVKYLLVYSQKQHKRVSSQPSWISNHRFTLMMLLYLLLLIIIGVSNSPSFLHYWNRALESKR
;
A
#
# COMPACT_ATOMS: atom_id res chain seq x y z
N MET A 1 1.14 15.60 16.21
CA MET A 1 1.29 14.73 15.02
C MET A 1 2.19 13.57 15.42
N LEU A 2 2.05 12.38 14.82
CA LEU A 2 2.88 11.23 15.18
C LEU A 2 4.30 11.42 14.59
N PRO A 3 5.35 11.54 15.43
CA PRO A 3 6.74 11.66 14.97
C PRO A 3 7.23 10.34 14.39
N ASN A 4 8.34 10.37 13.66
CA ASN A 4 8.88 9.12 13.10
C ASN A 4 9.27 8.14 14.23
N LEU A 5 9.31 6.84 13.93
CA LEU A 5 9.53 5.83 14.97
C LEU A 5 10.91 5.95 15.66
N LYS A 6 11.94 6.43 14.97
CA LYS A 6 13.27 6.65 15.56
C LYS A 6 13.25 7.79 16.56
N GLU A 7 12.58 8.89 16.22
CA GLU A 7 12.34 10.03 17.11
C GLU A 7 11.54 9.60 18.33
N LEU A 8 10.46 8.83 18.14
CA LEU A 8 9.63 8.33 19.24
C LEU A 8 10.42 7.45 20.21
N LEU A 9 11.29 6.56 19.69
CA LEU A 9 12.15 5.69 20.50
C LEU A 9 13.24 6.47 21.25
N GLN A 10 13.69 7.60 20.71
CA GLN A 10 14.71 8.45 21.33
C GLN A 10 14.11 9.47 22.32
N SER A 11 12.84 9.83 22.17
CA SER A 11 12.13 10.72 23.09
C SER A 11 11.63 9.96 24.32
N ALA A 12 12.27 10.18 25.47
CA ALA A 12 11.78 9.73 26.78
C ALA A 12 10.84 10.73 27.46
N ASP A 13 10.39 11.78 26.74
CA ASP A 13 9.73 12.95 27.32
C ASP A 13 8.19 12.81 27.38
N ASP A 14 7.59 13.49 28.36
CA ASP A 14 6.18 13.37 28.74
C ASP A 14 5.21 13.86 27.64
N LYS A 15 5.72 14.69 26.72
CA LYS A 15 4.98 15.26 25.58
C LYS A 15 4.50 14.21 24.58
N ASP A 16 5.16 13.05 24.52
CA ASP A 16 4.83 11.97 23.59
C ASP A 16 3.97 10.88 24.22
N LYS A 17 3.49 11.05 25.47
CA LYS A 17 2.56 10.11 26.12
C LYS A 17 1.35 9.76 25.25
N ARG A 18 0.81 10.72 24.49
CA ARG A 18 -0.32 10.47 23.56
C ARG A 18 0.12 9.68 22.33
N ALA A 19 1.30 9.95 21.78
CA ALA A 19 1.86 9.21 20.66
C ALA A 19 2.18 7.76 21.08
N TRP A 20 2.82 7.59 22.23
CA TRP A 20 3.06 6.31 22.89
C TRP A 20 1.76 5.57 23.22
N ASN A 21 0.74 6.25 23.75
CA ASN A 21 -0.55 5.61 24.02
C ASN A 21 -1.25 5.20 22.72
N LEU A 22 -1.14 5.98 21.63
CA LEU A 22 -1.69 5.58 20.33
C LEU A 22 -0.94 4.38 19.76
N THR A 23 0.39 4.38 19.73
CA THR A 23 1.20 3.25 19.25
C THR A 23 1.01 2.00 20.11
N LEU A 24 0.99 2.16 21.44
CA LEU A 24 0.70 1.09 22.38
C LEU A 24 -0.75 0.63 22.30
N SER A 25 -1.73 1.50 22.03
CA SER A 25 -3.13 1.08 21.86
C SER A 25 -3.35 0.33 20.55
N SER A 26 -2.71 0.75 19.44
CA SER A 26 -2.69 -0.02 18.21
C SER A 26 -1.99 -1.37 18.39
N TRP A 27 -0.95 -1.43 19.22
CA TRP A 27 -0.24 -2.66 19.57
C TRP A 27 -1.01 -3.53 20.58
N ARG A 28 -1.77 -2.96 21.52
CA ARG A 28 -2.54 -3.69 22.54
C ARG A 28 -3.77 -4.40 21.97
N VAL A 29 -4.21 -4.03 20.77
CA VAL A 29 -5.23 -4.79 20.01
C VAL A 29 -4.66 -6.10 19.41
N GLN A 30 -3.35 -6.34 19.57
CA GLN A 30 -2.61 -7.38 18.89
C GLN A 30 -2.31 -8.58 19.81
N ILE A 31 -3.31 -9.43 20.03
CA ILE A 31 -3.12 -10.71 20.76
C ILE A 31 -3.01 -11.90 19.79
N ALA A 32 -3.39 -11.75 18.51
CA ALA A 32 -3.52 -12.89 17.61
C ALA A 32 -2.30 -13.20 16.71
N PHE A 33 -1.49 -12.20 16.35
CA PHE A 33 -0.33 -12.36 15.47
C PHE A 33 0.66 -11.20 15.64
N TYR A 34 1.93 -11.43 15.33
CA TYR A 34 2.93 -10.37 15.23
C TYR A 34 3.58 -10.39 13.85
N LEU A 35 3.94 -9.21 13.36
CA LEU A 35 4.63 -9.05 12.09
C LEU A 35 6.13 -9.23 12.31
N CYS A 36 6.71 -10.27 11.71
CA CYS A 36 8.15 -10.41 11.66
C CYS A 36 8.69 -9.61 10.48
N VAL A 37 9.46 -8.57 10.76
CA VAL A 37 10.14 -7.79 9.73
C VAL A 37 11.43 -8.52 9.37
N THR A 38 11.42 -9.22 8.25
CA THR A 38 12.66 -9.77 7.68
C THR A 38 13.35 -8.67 6.88
N SER A 39 13.89 -7.64 7.54
CA SER A 39 14.55 -6.51 6.86
C SER A 39 15.96 -6.81 6.38
N ALA A 40 16.55 -7.94 6.77
CA ALA A 40 17.85 -8.34 6.25
C ALA A 40 17.69 -8.78 4.79
N GLN A 41 18.23 -7.96 3.89
CA GLN A 41 18.09 -8.06 2.43
C GLN A 41 18.42 -9.45 1.88
N GLN A 42 19.33 -10.19 2.54
CA GLN A 42 19.74 -11.54 2.14
C GLN A 42 18.72 -12.63 2.53
N SER A 43 18.10 -12.55 3.71
CA SER A 43 17.04 -13.48 4.12
C SER A 43 15.71 -13.20 3.41
N ALA A 44 15.38 -11.93 3.18
CA ALA A 44 14.19 -11.55 2.42
C ALA A 44 14.28 -12.04 0.97
N TRP A 45 15.47 -11.93 0.36
CA TRP A 45 15.72 -12.42 -0.98
C TRP A 45 15.56 -13.95 -1.09
N HIS A 46 16.09 -14.71 -0.13
CA HIS A 46 15.92 -16.17 -0.13
C HIS A 46 14.45 -16.60 -0.02
N ILE A 47 13.67 -15.92 0.84
CA ILE A 47 12.22 -16.17 0.94
C ILE A 47 11.53 -15.80 -0.36
N TYR A 48 11.89 -14.67 -0.98
CA TYR A 48 11.32 -14.25 -2.26
C TYR A 48 11.64 -15.24 -3.39
N VAL A 49 12.87 -15.74 -3.48
CA VAL A 49 13.26 -16.79 -4.44
C VAL A 49 12.46 -18.06 -4.19
N LYS A 50 12.33 -18.49 -2.93
CA LYS A 50 11.48 -19.64 -2.57
C LYS A 50 10.02 -19.43 -2.98
N ILE A 51 9.48 -18.22 -2.82
CA ILE A 51 8.14 -17.87 -3.31
C ILE A 51 8.08 -17.99 -4.83
N GLN A 52 9.07 -17.48 -5.55
CA GLN A 52 9.12 -17.59 -7.02
C GLN A 52 9.17 -19.06 -7.49
N GLU A 53 9.95 -19.91 -6.80
CA GLU A 53 10.04 -21.35 -7.05
C GLU A 53 8.72 -22.06 -6.76
N LEU A 54 8.11 -21.81 -5.59
CA LEU A 54 6.82 -22.39 -5.19
C LEU A 54 5.69 -22.05 -6.17
N MET A 55 5.79 -20.89 -6.81
CA MET A 55 4.80 -20.38 -7.75
C MET A 55 5.10 -20.72 -9.21
N GLY A 56 6.24 -21.35 -9.51
CA GLY A 56 6.66 -21.67 -10.87
C GLY A 56 6.82 -20.42 -11.76
N ILE A 57 7.20 -19.27 -11.17
CA ILE A 57 7.32 -18.00 -11.88
C ILE A 57 8.65 -18.01 -12.66
N SER A 58 8.65 -18.62 -13.83
CA SER A 58 9.72 -18.54 -14.82
C SER A 58 9.25 -17.67 -15.99
N GLY A 59 9.62 -16.38 -16.00
CA GLY A 59 9.61 -15.58 -17.24
C GLY A 59 8.81 -14.27 -17.28
N THR A 60 8.12 -13.85 -16.20
CA THR A 60 7.49 -12.52 -16.17
C THR A 60 8.40 -11.51 -15.46
N SER A 61 8.72 -10.40 -16.14
CA SER A 61 9.47 -9.26 -15.59
C SER A 61 8.58 -8.50 -14.59
N VAL A 62 8.48 -9.02 -13.37
CA VAL A 62 7.72 -8.41 -12.28
C VAL A 62 8.69 -7.68 -11.34
N PRO A 63 8.39 -6.44 -10.90
CA PRO A 63 9.26 -5.76 -9.96
C PRO A 63 9.41 -6.55 -8.67
N ALA A 64 10.64 -6.63 -8.17
CA ALA A 64 10.90 -7.16 -6.83
C ALA A 64 10.34 -6.19 -5.77
N PRO A 65 9.77 -6.68 -4.66
CA PRO A 65 9.31 -5.83 -3.57
C PRO A 65 10.48 -5.13 -2.89
N ASP A 66 10.29 -3.88 -2.45
CA ASP A 66 11.29 -3.15 -1.66
C ASP A 66 11.38 -3.69 -0.24
N PHE A 67 10.25 -4.16 0.31
CA PHE A 67 10.18 -4.77 1.64
C PHE A 67 9.31 -6.02 1.62
N LEU A 68 9.75 -7.03 2.38
CA LEU A 68 9.03 -8.28 2.57
C LEU A 68 8.80 -8.50 4.06
N PHE A 69 7.55 -8.77 4.44
CA PHE A 69 7.18 -9.07 5.82
C PHE A 69 6.56 -10.45 5.91
N GLU A 70 6.91 -11.21 6.96
CA GLU A 70 6.28 -12.47 7.29
C GLU A 70 5.30 -12.27 8.45
N ILE A 71 4.11 -12.84 8.31
CA ILE A 71 3.11 -12.85 9.37
C ILE A 71 3.29 -14.12 10.18
N VAL A 72 3.53 -13.95 11.48
CA VAL A 72 3.65 -15.05 12.43
C VAL A 72 2.42 -15.05 13.32
N TYR A 73 1.63 -16.12 13.20
CA TYR A 73 0.41 -16.31 13.98
C TYR A 73 0.74 -16.86 15.36
N SER A 74 0.01 -16.39 16.38
CA SER A 74 0.15 -16.91 17.75
C SER A 74 -0.46 -18.30 17.90
N GLY A 75 0.02 -19.06 18.88
CA GLY A 75 -0.17 -20.51 18.99
C GLY A 75 -1.59 -21.04 18.76
N ARG A 76 -2.63 -20.44 19.35
CA ARG A 76 -4.01 -20.95 19.17
C ARG A 76 -4.52 -20.79 17.74
N VAL A 77 -4.20 -19.66 17.10
CA VAL A 77 -4.65 -19.37 15.73
C VAL A 77 -3.86 -20.21 14.73
N ASP A 78 -2.55 -20.34 14.97
CA ASP A 78 -1.66 -21.17 14.14
C ASP A 78 -2.02 -22.65 14.21
N ALA A 79 -2.21 -23.18 15.42
CA ALA A 79 -2.61 -24.57 15.64
C ALA A 79 -3.95 -24.90 14.98
N LYS A 80 -4.95 -24.00 15.09
CA LYS A 80 -6.25 -24.19 14.44
C LYS A 80 -6.14 -24.29 12.92
N PHE A 81 -5.25 -23.51 12.31
CA PHE A 81 -5.03 -23.57 10.86
C PHE A 81 -4.42 -24.92 10.45
N TYR A 82 -3.40 -25.40 11.18
CA TYR A 82 -2.79 -26.71 10.91
C TYR A 82 -3.74 -27.89 11.20
N GLU A 83 -4.60 -27.78 12.21
CA GLU A 83 -5.68 -28.73 12.46
C GLU A 83 -6.66 -28.80 11.27
N THR A 84 -7.06 -27.63 10.75
CA THR A 84 -7.95 -27.53 9.57
C THR A 84 -7.27 -28.07 8.31
N LYS A 85 -5.97 -27.87 8.17
CA LYS A 85 -5.15 -28.40 7.07
C LYS A 85 -5.13 -29.93 7.10
N GLY A 86 -4.84 -30.52 8.26
CA GLY A 86 -4.60 -31.96 8.38
C GLY A 86 -3.51 -32.43 7.40
N GLU A 87 -3.78 -33.51 6.68
CA GLU A 87 -2.86 -34.11 5.69
C GLU A 87 -2.87 -33.43 4.33
N ARG A 88 -3.72 -32.41 4.13
CA ARG A 88 -3.85 -31.72 2.82
C ARG A 88 -2.65 -30.86 2.51
N ASP A 89 -2.42 -30.62 1.23
CA ASP A 89 -1.37 -29.73 0.74
C ASP A 89 -1.74 -28.25 0.92
N LEU A 90 -0.71 -27.40 0.85
CA LEU A 90 -0.85 -25.95 0.81
C LEU A 90 -0.60 -25.42 -0.60
N ILE A 91 -1.47 -24.52 -1.05
CA ILE A 91 -1.36 -23.75 -2.27
C ILE A 91 -1.03 -22.32 -1.88
N TYR A 92 -0.11 -21.69 -2.60
CA TYR A 92 0.23 -20.29 -2.42
C TYR A 92 -0.41 -19.46 -3.54
N ALA A 93 -0.96 -18.29 -3.20
CA ALA A 93 -1.51 -17.37 -4.19
C ALA A 93 -1.51 -15.93 -3.66
N PHE A 94 -1.43 -14.97 -4.59
CA PHE A 94 -1.41 -13.55 -4.32
C PHE A 94 -2.83 -12.97 -4.22
N HIS A 95 -2.99 -11.99 -3.33
CA HIS A 95 -4.15 -11.13 -3.22
C HIS A 95 -3.69 -9.68 -3.36
N GLY A 96 -4.21 -8.99 -4.38
CA GLY A 96 -4.02 -7.56 -4.52
C GLY A 96 -5.17 -6.78 -3.89
N SER A 97 -4.84 -5.70 -3.17
CA SER A 97 -5.83 -4.80 -2.59
C SER A 97 -5.29 -3.39 -2.46
N ARG A 98 -6.17 -2.42 -2.23
CA ARG A 98 -5.78 -1.04 -1.91
C ARG A 98 -5.11 -1.01 -0.54
N LEU A 99 -4.11 -0.14 -0.37
CA LEU A 99 -3.29 -0.04 0.84
C LEU A 99 -4.14 0.11 2.13
N GLU A 100 -5.18 0.91 2.08
CA GLU A 100 -6.10 1.18 3.20
C GLU A 100 -6.81 -0.08 3.74
N ASN A 101 -6.95 -1.13 2.92
CA ASN A 101 -7.61 -2.37 3.34
C ASN A 101 -6.69 -3.26 4.19
N PHE A 102 -5.37 -3.11 4.07
CA PHE A 102 -4.42 -4.04 4.69
C PHE A 102 -4.47 -4.03 6.21
N HIS A 103 -4.83 -2.92 6.84
CA HIS A 103 -5.10 -2.90 8.28
C HIS A 103 -6.21 -3.90 8.65
N SER A 104 -7.37 -3.84 7.99
CA SER A 104 -8.45 -4.79 8.25
C SER A 104 -8.09 -6.22 7.84
N ILE A 105 -7.40 -6.39 6.70
CA ILE A 105 -7.00 -7.72 6.21
C ILE A 105 -6.10 -8.43 7.22
N LEU A 106 -5.16 -7.70 7.84
CA LEU A 106 -4.28 -8.27 8.84
C LEU A 106 -5.03 -8.65 10.11
N HIS A 107 -5.91 -7.78 10.59
CA HIS A 107 -6.60 -8.01 11.87
C HIS A 107 -7.78 -8.98 11.79
N ASN A 108 -8.51 -8.98 10.68
CA ASN A 108 -9.76 -9.72 10.54
C ASN A 108 -9.68 -10.83 9.47
N GLY A 109 -8.56 -10.92 8.73
CA GLY A 109 -8.41 -11.80 7.58
C GLY A 109 -9.07 -11.24 6.32
N LEU A 110 -9.00 -12.01 5.23
CA LEU A 110 -9.67 -11.68 3.97
C LEU A 110 -11.15 -12.08 4.08
N HIS A 111 -12.05 -11.11 4.16
CA HIS A 111 -13.48 -11.36 4.27
C HIS A 111 -14.11 -11.74 2.92
N CYS A 112 -14.40 -13.03 2.70
CA CYS A 112 -15.08 -13.52 1.50
C CYS A 112 -16.43 -12.82 1.20
N HIS A 113 -17.18 -12.40 2.23
CA HIS A 113 -18.53 -11.83 2.08
C HIS A 113 -18.58 -10.34 1.72
N LEU A 114 -17.46 -9.63 1.70
CA LEU A 114 -17.41 -8.23 1.25
C LEU A 114 -17.30 -8.13 -0.28
N ASN A 115 -17.01 -9.23 -0.97
CA ASN A 115 -16.87 -9.32 -2.43
C ASN A 115 -18.14 -9.90 -3.09
N LYS A 116 -19.32 -9.32 -2.81
CA LYS A 116 -20.62 -9.86 -3.27
C LYS A 116 -20.86 -9.72 -4.78
N THR A 117 -20.12 -8.84 -5.46
CA THR A 117 -20.27 -8.59 -6.89
C THR A 117 -19.01 -9.03 -7.61
N SER A 118 -18.97 -10.28 -8.07
CA SER A 118 -17.88 -10.72 -8.90
C SER A 118 -18.32 -11.72 -9.96
N LEU A 119 -17.70 -11.58 -11.14
CA LEU A 119 -18.03 -12.29 -12.37
C LEU A 119 -18.00 -13.82 -12.19
N PHE A 120 -17.13 -14.32 -11.31
CA PHE A 120 -16.94 -15.76 -11.12
C PHE A 120 -17.55 -16.31 -9.82
N GLY A 121 -18.51 -15.60 -9.21
CA GLY A 121 -19.20 -16.00 -7.99
C GLY A 121 -18.68 -15.33 -6.71
N GLU A 122 -19.28 -15.66 -5.57
CA GLU A 122 -18.89 -15.06 -4.29
C GLU A 122 -17.61 -15.69 -3.72
N GLY A 123 -16.70 -14.87 -3.21
CA GLY A 123 -15.51 -15.34 -2.50
C GLY A 123 -14.33 -14.37 -2.50
N THR A 124 -13.25 -14.78 -1.87
CA THR A 124 -11.95 -14.10 -1.95
C THR A 124 -11.22 -14.54 -3.22
N TYR A 125 -10.91 -13.55 -4.06
CA TYR A 125 -10.17 -13.73 -5.30
C TYR A 125 -8.67 -13.68 -5.04
N LEU A 126 -7.99 -14.73 -5.48
CA LEU A 126 -6.55 -14.89 -5.40
C LEU A 126 -6.02 -15.27 -6.77
N THR A 127 -4.74 -15.06 -7.02
CA THR A 127 -4.10 -15.41 -8.29
C THR A 127 -2.72 -16.01 -8.10
N SER A 128 -2.33 -16.93 -8.97
CA SER A 128 -0.94 -17.42 -9.01
C SER A 128 0.04 -16.41 -9.63
N ASP A 129 -0.45 -15.38 -10.32
CA ASP A 129 0.37 -14.41 -11.06
C ASP A 129 0.51 -13.09 -10.29
N LEU A 130 1.73 -12.80 -9.83
CA LEU A 130 2.03 -11.56 -9.11
C LEU A 130 1.74 -10.31 -9.95
N SER A 131 1.98 -10.35 -11.26
CA SER A 131 1.73 -9.22 -12.17
C SER A 131 0.25 -8.82 -12.14
N LEU A 132 -0.63 -9.81 -12.06
CA LEU A 132 -2.06 -9.63 -12.01
C LEU A 132 -2.51 -9.08 -10.65
N ALA A 133 -1.93 -9.59 -9.55
CA ALA A 133 -2.20 -9.06 -8.21
C ALA A 133 -1.75 -7.59 -8.06
N LEU A 134 -0.65 -7.20 -8.71
CA LEU A 134 -0.17 -5.81 -8.72
C LEU A 134 -1.16 -4.84 -9.37
N LEU A 135 -1.94 -5.27 -10.38
CA LEU A 135 -2.98 -4.43 -11.00
C LEU A 135 -4.08 -4.04 -10.00
N TYR A 136 -4.36 -4.91 -9.02
CA TYR A 136 -5.32 -4.65 -7.94
C TYR A 136 -4.69 -3.96 -6.73
N SER A 137 -3.40 -3.64 -6.78
CA SER A 137 -2.63 -3.06 -5.67
C SER A 137 -2.06 -1.69 -6.03
N PRO A 138 -2.91 -0.68 -6.27
CA PRO A 138 -2.43 0.66 -6.60
C PRO A 138 -1.65 1.27 -5.44
N HIS A 139 -0.75 2.19 -5.77
CA HIS A 139 -0.06 2.98 -4.76
C HIS A 139 -1.06 3.85 -3.99
N GLY A 140 -1.04 3.74 -2.66
CA GLY A 140 -1.84 4.52 -1.73
C GLY A 140 -0.97 5.39 -0.82
N MET A 141 -1.59 6.42 -0.24
CA MET A 141 -0.94 7.26 0.77
C MET A 141 -0.85 6.49 2.09
N GLY A 142 0.36 6.25 2.55
CA GLY A 142 0.65 5.68 3.86
C GLY A 142 0.92 6.76 4.90
N TRP A 143 1.72 6.41 5.91
CA TRP A 143 2.15 7.35 6.93
C TRP A 143 3.30 8.24 6.44
N GLN A 144 3.13 9.57 6.50
CA GLN A 144 4.11 10.55 6.01
C GLN A 144 5.51 10.41 6.62
N HIS A 145 5.59 9.99 7.89
CA HIS A 145 6.85 9.81 8.61
C HIS A 145 7.30 8.34 8.65
N SER A 146 6.75 7.50 7.78
CA SER A 146 7.12 6.08 7.66
C SER A 146 8.54 5.93 7.12
N LEU A 147 9.31 5.03 7.72
CA LEU A 147 10.62 4.60 7.21
C LEU A 147 10.52 3.89 5.85
N LEU A 148 9.35 3.33 5.53
CA LEU A 148 9.09 2.66 4.24
C LEU A 148 8.79 3.67 3.12
N GLY A 149 8.58 4.94 3.46
CA GLY A 149 8.12 5.98 2.54
C GLY A 149 6.62 6.29 2.67
N PRO A 150 6.18 7.46 2.18
CA PRO A 150 4.82 7.95 2.36
C PRO A 150 3.81 7.38 1.36
N ILE A 151 4.28 6.73 0.29
CA ILE A 151 3.44 6.18 -0.79
C ILE A 151 3.82 4.73 -1.00
N LEU A 152 2.88 3.82 -0.75
CA LEU A 152 3.12 2.38 -0.73
C LEU A 152 2.08 1.64 -1.56
N SER A 153 2.49 0.59 -2.23
CA SER A 153 1.62 -0.48 -2.73
C SER A 153 1.90 -1.76 -1.94
N CYS A 154 0.88 -2.58 -1.72
CA CYS A 154 1.00 -3.80 -0.93
C CYS A 154 0.26 -4.96 -1.59
N VAL A 155 0.89 -6.13 -1.65
CA VAL A 155 0.32 -7.39 -2.12
C VAL A 155 0.44 -8.42 -0.99
N ALA A 156 -0.65 -9.14 -0.71
CA ALA A 156 -0.63 -10.25 0.23
C ALA A 156 -0.30 -11.56 -0.49
N LEU A 157 0.61 -12.35 0.05
CA LEU A 157 0.78 -13.76 -0.33
C LEU A 157 0.07 -14.63 0.71
N CYS A 158 -0.89 -15.42 0.25
CA CYS A 158 -1.75 -16.24 1.09
C CYS A 158 -1.36 -17.71 1.02
N GLU A 159 -1.42 -18.39 2.16
CA GLU A 159 -1.45 -19.85 2.26
C GLU A 159 -2.90 -20.30 2.18
N ILE A 160 -3.20 -21.23 1.28
CA ILE A 160 -4.52 -21.81 1.05
C ILE A 160 -4.43 -23.31 1.28
N ILE A 161 -5.34 -23.89 2.05
CA ILE A 161 -5.48 -25.33 2.21
C ILE A 161 -6.14 -25.90 0.94
N ASP A 162 -5.53 -26.90 0.32
CA ASP A 162 -6.10 -27.56 -0.87
C ASP A 162 -7.38 -28.33 -0.48
N HIS A 163 -8.52 -27.68 -0.67
CA HIS A 163 -9.84 -28.15 -0.25
C HIS A 163 -10.84 -28.07 -1.42
N PRO A 164 -11.88 -28.93 -1.48
CA PRO A 164 -12.93 -28.84 -2.50
C PRO A 164 -13.70 -27.50 -2.56
N ASP A 165 -13.67 -26.71 -1.49
CA ASP A 165 -14.29 -25.37 -1.42
C ASP A 165 -13.46 -24.27 -2.09
N VAL A 166 -12.19 -24.57 -2.41
CA VAL A 166 -11.33 -23.72 -3.24
C VAL A 166 -11.65 -24.03 -4.69
N LYS A 167 -12.08 -23.01 -5.44
CA LYS A 167 -12.43 -23.12 -6.85
C LYS A 167 -11.27 -22.65 -7.71
N CYS A 168 -10.79 -23.53 -8.57
CA CYS A 168 -9.62 -23.33 -9.41
C CYS A 168 -9.64 -24.32 -10.57
N GLN A 169 -8.85 -24.00 -11.61
CA GLN A 169 -8.54 -24.92 -12.70
C GLN A 169 -7.06 -25.32 -12.58
N THR A 170 -6.73 -26.10 -11.55
CA THR A 170 -5.37 -26.60 -11.36
C THR A 170 -5.16 -27.87 -12.19
N LYS A 171 -3.96 -28.04 -12.75
CA LYS A 171 -3.53 -29.33 -13.32
C LYS A 171 -3.42 -30.36 -12.19
N LYS A 172 -3.86 -31.60 -12.41
CA LYS A 172 -3.63 -32.68 -11.42
C LYS A 172 -2.12 -32.91 -11.26
N LYS A 173 -1.67 -33.22 -10.04
CA LYS A 173 -0.25 -33.49 -9.72
C LYS A 173 0.40 -34.55 -10.62
N ASP A 174 -0.41 -35.49 -11.16
CA ASP A 174 0.07 -36.63 -11.95
C ASP A 174 -0.50 -36.70 -13.37
N SER A 175 -1.19 -35.66 -13.85
CA SER A 175 -1.67 -35.61 -15.23
C SER A 175 -1.86 -34.18 -15.76
N GLU A 176 -1.65 -34.00 -17.07
CA GLU A 176 -1.99 -32.77 -17.84
C GLU A 176 -3.51 -32.48 -17.85
N GLU A 177 -4.33 -33.33 -17.22
CA GLU A 177 -5.77 -33.20 -17.18
C GLU A 177 -6.18 -32.16 -16.13
N ILE A 178 -6.87 -31.10 -16.59
CA ILE A 178 -7.42 -30.05 -15.74
C ILE A 178 -8.53 -30.64 -14.86
N ASP A 179 -8.44 -30.48 -13.54
CA ASP A 179 -9.52 -30.88 -12.64
C ASP A 179 -10.72 -29.93 -12.77
N ARG A 180 -11.58 -30.19 -13.78
CA ARG A 180 -12.78 -29.37 -14.04
C ARG A 180 -13.83 -29.47 -12.93
N LYS A 181 -13.69 -30.40 -11.98
CA LYS A 181 -14.66 -30.58 -10.87
C LYS A 181 -14.71 -29.35 -9.95
N ARG A 182 -13.63 -28.56 -9.89
CA ARG A 182 -13.52 -27.35 -9.05
C ARG A 182 -13.54 -26.05 -9.85
N ALA A 183 -13.80 -26.10 -11.16
CA ALA A 183 -13.70 -24.95 -12.05
C ALA A 183 -14.78 -23.89 -11.82
N ARG A 184 -15.94 -24.25 -11.27
CA ARG A 184 -17.09 -23.33 -11.14
C ARG A 184 -17.43 -23.03 -9.69
N ALA A 185 -17.49 -21.74 -9.35
CA ALA A 185 -18.03 -21.29 -8.08
C ALA A 185 -19.56 -21.21 -8.11
N LYS A 186 -20.19 -21.25 -6.93
CA LYS A 186 -21.63 -21.05 -6.79
C LYS A 186 -21.98 -19.63 -7.26
N HIS A 187 -23.07 -19.51 -8.02
CA HIS A 187 -23.55 -18.23 -8.58
C HIS A 187 -22.58 -17.52 -9.54
N SER A 188 -21.68 -18.25 -10.21
CA SER A 188 -20.85 -17.68 -11.26
C SER A 188 -21.64 -17.34 -12.53
N GLU A 189 -21.77 -16.05 -12.82
CA GLU A 189 -22.38 -15.52 -14.06
C GLU A 189 -21.44 -15.63 -15.27
N GLY A 190 -20.13 -15.50 -15.04
CA GLY A 190 -19.08 -15.53 -16.07
C GLY A 190 -18.52 -16.91 -16.40
N GLY A 191 -19.15 -17.99 -15.92
CA GLY A 191 -18.75 -19.37 -16.23
C GLY A 191 -17.66 -19.91 -15.30
N ASP A 192 -16.63 -20.53 -15.85
CA ASP A 192 -15.57 -21.16 -15.06
C ASP A 192 -14.51 -20.12 -14.61
N VAL A 193 -13.92 -20.33 -13.43
CA VAL A 193 -12.81 -19.53 -12.90
C VAL A 193 -11.59 -19.68 -13.82
N PRO A 194 -10.96 -18.60 -14.29
CA PRO A 194 -9.83 -18.72 -15.22
C PRO A 194 -8.61 -19.42 -14.57
N PRO A 195 -7.71 -20.05 -15.35
CA PRO A 195 -6.62 -20.90 -14.83
C PRO A 195 -5.69 -20.28 -13.79
N LYS A 196 -5.48 -18.96 -13.88
CA LYS A 196 -4.58 -18.22 -12.97
C LYS A 196 -5.27 -17.74 -11.70
N TYR A 197 -6.57 -17.97 -11.54
CA TYR A 197 -7.34 -17.49 -10.40
C TYR A 197 -7.77 -18.63 -9.48
N PHE A 198 -7.88 -18.29 -8.20
CA PHE A 198 -8.47 -19.12 -7.17
C PHE A 198 -9.59 -18.31 -6.51
N VAL A 199 -10.75 -18.93 -6.33
CA VAL A 199 -11.85 -18.35 -5.55
C VAL A 199 -12.04 -19.20 -4.31
N VAL A 200 -11.75 -18.61 -3.16
CA VAL A 200 -11.94 -19.26 -1.86
C VAL A 200 -13.24 -18.73 -1.26
N THR A 201 -14.13 -19.63 -0.87
CA THR A 201 -15.44 -19.28 -0.28
C THR A 201 -15.42 -19.30 1.25
N ASN A 202 -14.53 -20.10 1.84
CA ASN A 202 -14.40 -20.26 3.29
C ASN A 202 -13.12 -19.59 3.80
N ASN A 203 -13.27 -18.56 4.63
CA ASN A 203 -12.16 -17.81 5.23
C ASN A 203 -11.23 -18.67 6.08
N GLN A 204 -11.67 -19.83 6.60
CA GLN A 204 -10.82 -20.71 7.43
C GLN A 204 -9.79 -21.49 6.62
N LEU A 205 -9.98 -21.56 5.31
CA LEU A 205 -9.09 -22.30 4.40
C LEU A 205 -7.91 -21.46 3.93
N LEU A 206 -7.86 -20.18 4.27
CA LEU A 206 -6.83 -19.28 3.79
C LEU A 206 -6.34 -18.37 4.91
N ARG A 207 -5.07 -17.99 4.85
CA ARG A 207 -4.50 -16.95 5.71
C ARG A 207 -3.40 -16.19 4.97
N VAL A 208 -3.19 -14.93 5.34
CA VAL A 208 -2.08 -14.15 4.78
C VAL A 208 -0.79 -14.62 5.45
N LYS A 209 0.23 -14.99 4.68
CA LYS A 209 1.52 -15.45 5.22
C LYS A 209 2.62 -14.41 5.02
N TYR A 210 2.64 -13.73 3.88
CA TYR A 210 3.62 -12.67 3.61
C TYR A 210 2.96 -11.41 3.06
N LEU A 211 3.61 -10.26 3.27
CA LEU A 211 3.29 -9.00 2.63
C LEU A 211 4.47 -8.54 1.78
N LEU A 212 4.20 -8.32 0.50
CA LEU A 212 5.12 -7.71 -0.44
C LEU A 212 4.77 -6.22 -0.49
N VAL A 213 5.70 -5.36 -0.10
CA VAL A 213 5.50 -3.91 -0.04
C VAL A 213 6.43 -3.23 -1.04
N TYR A 214 5.81 -2.41 -1.88
CA TYR A 214 6.46 -1.63 -2.92
C TYR A 214 6.41 -0.17 -2.48
N SER A 215 7.58 0.43 -2.32
CA SER A 215 7.68 1.83 -1.99
C SER A 215 7.87 2.62 -3.27
N GLN A 216 6.99 3.60 -3.50
CA GLN A 216 7.24 4.52 -4.58
C GLN A 216 8.44 5.36 -4.18
N LYS A 217 9.58 5.09 -4.83
CA LYS A 217 10.76 5.95 -4.75
C LYS A 217 10.34 7.32 -5.26
N GLN A 218 10.00 8.20 -4.33
CA GLN A 218 9.95 9.61 -4.63
C GLN A 218 11.37 9.93 -5.08
N HIS A 219 11.55 10.27 -6.36
CA HIS A 219 12.66 11.13 -6.70
C HIS A 219 12.58 12.23 -5.68
N LYS A 220 13.59 12.34 -4.81
CA LYS A 220 13.78 13.50 -3.98
C LYS A 220 13.87 14.64 -4.99
N ARG A 221 12.73 15.22 -5.38
CA ARG A 221 12.65 16.65 -5.55
C ARG A 221 13.16 17.09 -4.20
N VAL A 222 14.44 17.48 -4.17
CA VAL A 222 15.00 18.28 -3.10
C VAL A 222 13.85 19.16 -2.71
N SER A 223 13.31 18.95 -1.51
CA SER A 223 12.37 19.89 -0.95
C SER A 223 13.17 21.17 -0.94
N SER A 224 13.08 21.93 -2.03
CA SER A 224 13.37 23.34 -1.98
C SER A 224 12.36 23.75 -0.92
N GLN A 225 12.88 23.99 0.28
CA GLN A 225 12.20 24.77 1.28
C GLN A 225 11.44 25.82 0.48
N PRO A 226 10.09 25.83 0.51
CA PRO A 226 9.35 26.76 -0.31
C PRO A 226 9.99 28.10 -0.04
N SER A 227 10.63 28.68 -1.07
CA SER A 227 11.39 29.90 -0.87
C SER A 227 10.44 30.88 -0.19
N TRP A 228 10.92 31.71 0.75
CA TRP A 228 10.07 32.61 1.52
C TRP A 228 9.04 33.35 0.62
N ILE A 229 9.46 33.69 -0.60
CA ILE A 229 8.64 34.21 -1.71
C ILE A 229 7.43 33.34 -2.09
N SER A 230 7.55 32.00 -2.15
CA SER A 230 6.45 31.09 -2.47
C SER A 230 5.37 31.06 -1.39
N ASN A 231 5.75 31.07 -0.10
CA ASN A 231 4.78 31.10 1.00
C ASN A 231 4.09 32.45 1.14
N HIS A 232 4.76 33.53 0.70
CA HIS A 232 4.26 34.90 0.78
C HIS A 232 3.79 35.46 -0.58
N ARG A 233 3.46 34.58 -1.55
CA ARG A 233 3.00 34.98 -2.90
C ARG A 233 1.85 35.98 -2.88
N PHE A 234 0.84 35.74 -2.04
CA PHE A 234 -0.32 36.61 -1.93
C PHE A 234 0.04 37.99 -1.37
N THR A 235 0.85 38.04 -0.31
CA THR A 235 1.34 39.29 0.29
C THR A 235 2.25 40.07 -0.65
N LEU A 236 3.10 39.39 -1.43
CA LEU A 236 3.94 40.00 -2.46
C LEU A 236 3.11 40.60 -3.60
N MET A 237 2.07 39.90 -4.06
CA MET A 237 1.13 40.42 -5.07
C MET A 237 0.35 41.63 -4.56
N MET A 238 -0.10 41.60 -3.30
CA MET A 238 -0.77 42.74 -2.68
C MET A 238 0.13 43.96 -2.52
N LEU A 239 1.39 43.77 -2.12
CA LEU A 239 2.38 44.86 -2.03
C LEU A 239 2.71 45.44 -3.40
N LEU A 240 2.91 44.59 -4.42
CA LEU A 240 3.15 45.04 -5.80
C LEU A 240 1.96 45.87 -6.33
N TYR A 241 0.74 45.42 -6.07
CA TYR A 241 -0.48 46.12 -6.47
C TYR A 241 -0.60 47.50 -5.82
N LEU A 242 -0.33 47.59 -4.51
CA LEU A 242 -0.30 48.86 -3.78
C LEU A 242 0.76 49.82 -4.34
N LEU A 243 1.95 49.31 -4.66
CA LEU A 243 3.04 50.10 -5.23
C LEU A 243 2.66 50.65 -6.61
N LEU A 244 1.98 49.85 -7.43
CA LEU A 244 1.46 50.28 -8.73
C LEU A 244 0.40 51.38 -8.59
N LEU A 245 -0.52 51.28 -7.62
CA LEU A 245 -1.49 52.34 -7.33
C LEU A 245 -0.82 53.64 -6.87
N ILE A 246 0.23 53.55 -6.05
CA ILE A 246 1.02 54.73 -5.62
C ILE A 246 1.72 55.38 -6.82
N ILE A 247 2.34 54.59 -7.71
CA ILE A 247 3.00 55.11 -8.92
C ILE A 247 2.00 55.84 -9.81
N ILE A 248 0.82 55.27 -10.03
CA ILE A 248 -0.24 55.92 -10.83
C ILE A 248 -0.70 57.21 -10.14
N GLY A 249 -0.90 57.18 -8.81
CA GLY A 249 -1.29 58.35 -8.04
C GLY A 249 -0.26 59.48 -8.09
N VAL A 250 1.02 59.16 -7.97
CA VAL A 250 2.11 60.15 -8.06
C VAL A 250 2.23 60.69 -9.49
N SER A 251 2.14 59.83 -10.50
CA SER A 251 2.23 60.21 -11.92
C SER A 251 1.09 61.12 -12.36
N ASN A 252 -0.10 60.96 -11.79
CA ASN A 252 -1.25 61.84 -12.03
C ASN A 252 -1.30 63.07 -11.10
N SER A 253 -0.35 63.22 -10.18
CA SER A 253 -0.33 64.39 -9.30
C SER A 253 0.22 65.62 -10.05
N PRO A 254 -0.47 66.79 -9.96
CA PRO A 254 -0.03 68.00 -10.65
C PRO A 254 1.34 68.49 -10.16
N SER A 255 1.70 68.19 -8.91
CA SER A 255 3.00 68.50 -8.31
C SER A 255 4.15 67.71 -8.96
N PHE A 256 3.94 66.43 -9.27
CA PHE A 256 4.95 65.59 -9.92
C PHE A 256 5.12 65.99 -11.39
N LEU A 257 4.02 66.23 -12.11
CA LEU A 257 4.05 66.77 -13.48
C LEU A 257 4.79 68.12 -13.55
N HIS A 258 4.55 69.01 -12.58
CA HIS A 258 5.24 70.30 -12.50
C HIS A 258 6.75 70.14 -12.27
N TYR A 259 7.16 69.27 -11.34
CA TYR A 259 8.58 68.98 -11.09
C TYR A 259 9.26 68.28 -12.27
N TRP A 260 8.57 67.33 -12.92
CA TRP A 260 9.09 66.58 -14.05
C TRP A 260 9.29 67.46 -15.29
N ASN A 261 8.32 68.32 -15.61
CA ASN A 261 8.43 69.28 -16.71
C ASN A 261 9.57 70.29 -16.45
N ARG A 262 9.71 70.77 -15.21
CA ARG A 262 10.80 71.67 -14.83
C ARG A 262 12.19 71.00 -14.91
N ALA A 263 12.29 69.72 -14.59
CA ALA A 263 13.53 68.95 -14.72
C ALA A 263 13.91 68.68 -16.19
N LEU A 264 12.92 68.52 -17.08
CA LEU A 264 13.11 68.41 -18.53
C LEU A 264 13.48 69.75 -19.17
N GLU A 265 12.88 70.86 -18.73
CA GLU A 265 13.24 72.22 -19.18
C GLU A 265 14.64 72.64 -18.73
N SER A 266 15.07 72.24 -17.53
CA SER A 266 16.44 72.50 -17.04
C SER A 266 17.54 71.78 -17.82
N LYS A 267 17.20 70.82 -18.68
CA LYS A 267 18.16 70.05 -19.51
C LYS A 267 18.19 70.49 -20.98
N ARG A 268 17.43 71.53 -21.35
CA ARG A 268 17.42 72.12 -22.70
C ARG A 268 18.17 73.44 -22.71
#